data_AF-A0A7V9H533-F1
#
_entry.id   AF-A0A7V9H533-F1
#
_cell.length_a   1.000
_cell.length_b   1.000
_cell.length_c   1.000
_cell.angle_alpha   90.00
_cell.angle_beta   90.00
_cell.angle_gamma   90.00
#
_symmetry.space_group_name_H-M   'P 1'
#
loop_
_entity.id
_entity.type
_entity.pdbx_description
1 polymer ?
#
loop_
_entity_poly.entity_id
_entity_poly.type
_entity_poly.pdbx_seq_one_letter_code
_entity_poly.pdbx_strand_id
1 'polypeptide(L)'
;MVGVGGTLREGSSSLGALRRALAAAGEAGAETELLDLRGLDLPMYEPGRALDDYGPGVGRLVEELRGADAILISTAAYHGTLAGVTKNALDF
;
A
#
# COMPACT_ATOMS: atom_id res chain seq x y z
N MET A 1 3.87 -12.42 0.68
CA MET A 1 3.18 -11.54 -0.30
C MET A 1 2.66 -10.31 0.43
N VAL A 2 3.05 -9.12 0.01
CA VAL A 2 2.60 -7.87 0.63
C VAL A 2 1.58 -7.20 -0.29
N GLY A 3 0.40 -6.91 0.24
CA GLY A 3 -0.62 -6.17 -0.48
C GLY A 3 -0.65 -4.72 -0.04
N VAL A 4 -0.49 -3.78 -0.97
CA VAL A 4 -0.58 -2.34 -0.71
C VAL A 4 -1.73 -1.72 -1.48
N GLY A 5 -2.55 -0.92 -0.82
CA GLY A 5 -3.66 -0.28 -1.53
C GLY A 5 -4.75 0.31 -0.66
N GLY A 6 -5.86 0.59 -1.32
CA GLY A 6 -6.98 1.32 -0.75
C GLY A 6 -7.03 2.77 -1.19
N THR A 7 -7.81 3.56 -0.47
CA THR A 7 -7.97 5.00 -0.68
C THR A 7 -8.14 5.67 0.68
N LEU A 8 -8.01 6.99 0.74
CA LEU A 8 -8.18 7.73 2.00
C LEU A 8 -9.64 7.82 2.48
N ARG A 9 -10.62 7.45 1.65
CA ARG A 9 -12.04 7.39 2.06
C ARG A 9 -12.33 6.13 2.88
N GLU A 10 -13.31 6.22 3.75
CA GLU A 10 -13.88 5.03 4.39
C GLU A 10 -14.57 4.13 3.35
N GLY A 11 -14.62 2.83 3.64
CA GLY A 11 -15.27 1.84 2.79
C GLY A 11 -14.62 1.69 1.41
N SER A 12 -13.30 1.87 1.29
CA SER A 12 -12.56 1.74 0.03
C SER A 12 -12.81 0.38 -0.65
N SER A 13 -13.35 0.41 -1.88
CA SER A 13 -13.62 -0.80 -2.66
C SER A 13 -12.34 -1.48 -3.13
N SER A 14 -11.30 -0.71 -3.47
CA SER A 14 -9.98 -1.26 -3.79
C SER A 14 -9.34 -1.94 -2.58
N LEU A 15 -9.48 -1.36 -1.37
CA LEU A 15 -9.03 -2.03 -0.14
C LEU A 15 -9.81 -3.33 0.12
N GLY A 16 -11.13 -3.31 -0.10
CA GLY A 16 -11.97 -4.51 0.01
C GLY A 16 -11.56 -5.62 -0.95
N ALA A 17 -11.26 -5.28 -2.21
CA ALA A 17 -10.75 -6.22 -3.20
C ALA A 17 -9.37 -6.77 -2.80
N LEU A 18 -8.47 -5.91 -2.30
CA LEU A 18 -7.14 -6.31 -1.83
C LEU A 18 -7.22 -7.33 -0.69
N ARG A 19 -8.07 -7.06 0.31
CA ARG A 19 -8.31 -7.97 1.44
C ARG A 19 -8.77 -9.36 0.96
N ARG A 20 -9.66 -9.42 -0.03
CA ARG A 20 -10.14 -10.70 -0.59
C ARG A 20 -9.03 -11.45 -1.34
N ALA A 21 -8.22 -10.74 -2.12
CA ALA A 21 -7.11 -11.33 -2.84
C ALA A 21 -6.02 -11.86 -1.91
N LEU A 22 -5.66 -11.10 -0.86
CA LEU A 22 -4.73 -11.57 0.17
C LEU A 22 -5.30 -12.76 0.95
N ALA A 23 -6.58 -12.75 1.30
CA ALA A 23 -7.22 -13.90 1.96
C ALA A 23 -7.09 -15.17 1.11
N ALA A 24 -7.39 -15.08 -0.19
CA ALA A 24 -7.23 -16.21 -1.11
C ALA A 24 -5.77 -16.67 -1.25
N ALA A 25 -4.80 -15.74 -1.26
CA ALA A 25 -3.38 -16.08 -1.25
C ALA A 25 -2.98 -16.80 0.05
N GLY A 26 -3.51 -16.36 1.20
CA GLY A 26 -3.32 -17.02 2.49
C GLY A 26 -3.89 -18.43 2.52
N GLU A 27 -5.10 -18.64 1.98
CA GLU A 27 -5.71 -19.97 1.82
C GLU A 27 -4.87 -20.90 0.93
N ALA A 28 -4.14 -20.34 -0.03
CA ALA A 28 -3.19 -21.07 -0.88
C ALA A 28 -1.81 -21.30 -0.23
N GLY A 29 -1.61 -20.88 1.03
CA GLY A 29 -0.40 -21.10 1.81
C GLY A 29 0.63 -19.97 1.75
N ALA A 30 0.31 -18.82 1.18
CA ALA A 30 1.19 -17.65 1.23
C ALA A 30 1.13 -16.97 2.60
N GLU A 31 2.27 -16.54 3.12
CA GLU A 31 2.28 -15.51 4.17
C GLU A 31 1.87 -14.17 3.55
N THR A 32 0.92 -13.48 4.18
CA THR A 32 0.31 -12.27 3.62
C THR A 32 0.29 -11.13 4.60
N GLU A 33 0.66 -9.94 4.14
CA GLU A 33 0.61 -8.70 4.91
C GLU A 33 -0.21 -7.64 4.17
N LEU A 34 -1.03 -6.87 4.90
CA LEU A 34 -1.87 -5.80 4.36
C LEU A 34 -1.37 -4.42 4.78
N LEU A 35 -0.99 -3.63 3.78
CA LEU A 35 -0.65 -2.23 3.89
C LEU A 35 -1.83 -1.36 3.40
N ASP A 36 -2.72 -1.00 4.34
CA ASP A 36 -3.80 -0.06 4.10
C ASP A 36 -3.26 1.38 4.04
N LEU A 37 -3.33 2.00 2.86
CA LEU A 37 -2.80 3.34 2.62
C LEU A 37 -3.45 4.43 3.50
N ARG A 38 -4.69 4.25 3.96
CA ARG A 38 -5.30 5.18 4.93
C ARG A 38 -4.69 5.01 6.32
N GLY A 39 -4.42 3.77 6.73
CA GLY A 39 -3.85 3.46 8.03
C GLY A 39 -2.35 3.76 8.13
N LEU A 40 -1.63 3.72 7.01
CA LEU A 40 -0.22 4.12 6.95
C LEU A 40 -0.01 5.63 7.06
N ASP A 41 -1.02 6.44 6.77
CA ASP A 41 -1.00 7.90 6.87
C ASP A 41 0.28 8.51 6.26
N LEU A 42 0.56 8.13 5.02
CA LEU A 42 1.81 8.49 4.36
C LEU A 42 1.87 10.01 4.10
N PRO A 43 2.93 10.71 4.52
CA PRO A 43 3.19 12.08 4.09
C PRO A 43 3.43 12.12 2.57
N MET A 44 3.37 13.32 1.98
CA MET A 44 3.74 13.48 0.57
C MET A 44 5.23 13.22 0.36
N TYR A 45 5.57 12.43 -0.65
CA TYR A 45 6.94 12.24 -1.07
C TYR A 45 7.57 13.57 -1.51
N GLU A 46 8.84 13.76 -1.15
CA GLU A 46 9.64 14.97 -1.38
C GLU A 46 11.04 14.54 -1.85
N PRO A 47 11.37 14.74 -3.14
CA PRO A 47 12.67 14.33 -3.67
C PRO A 47 13.84 14.91 -2.87
N GLY A 48 14.73 14.03 -2.39
CA GLY A 48 15.95 14.41 -1.66
C GLY A 48 15.80 14.49 -0.14
N ARG A 49 14.59 14.34 0.42
CA ARG A 49 14.42 14.14 1.87
C ARG A 49 14.76 12.70 2.25
N ALA A 50 15.46 12.51 3.37
CA ALA A 50 15.85 11.17 3.81
C ALA A 50 14.63 10.36 4.27
N LEU A 51 14.62 9.05 3.99
CA LEU A 51 13.50 8.17 4.35
C LEU A 51 13.21 8.17 5.85
N ASP A 52 14.26 8.24 6.68
CA ASP A 52 14.16 8.27 8.14
C ASP A 52 13.41 9.51 8.67
N ASP A 53 13.29 10.58 7.86
CA ASP A 53 12.62 11.82 8.25
C ASP A 53 11.09 11.78 8.08
N TYR A 54 10.53 10.79 7.38
CA TYR A 54 9.08 10.75 7.07
C TYR A 54 8.22 10.10 8.15
N GLY A 55 8.83 9.32 9.04
CA GLY A 55 8.14 8.66 10.14
C GLY A 55 7.75 7.20 9.88
N PRO A 56 7.06 6.58 10.85
CA PRO A 56 6.94 5.13 10.93
C PRO A 56 6.09 4.50 9.81
N GLY A 57 5.12 5.24 9.26
CA GLY A 57 4.28 4.74 8.17
C GLY A 57 5.08 4.48 6.88
N VAL A 58 5.99 5.39 6.55
CA VAL A 58 6.92 5.22 5.42
C VAL A 58 7.93 4.12 5.70
N GLY A 59 8.50 4.08 6.91
CA GLY A 59 9.43 3.01 7.30
C GLY A 59 8.79 1.62 7.17
N ARG A 60 7.57 1.44 7.67
CA ARG A 60 6.82 0.19 7.53
C ARG A 60 6.55 -0.15 6.06
N LEU A 61 6.12 0.82 5.25
CA LEU A 61 5.88 0.60 3.82
C LEU A 61 7.15 0.07 3.12
N VAL A 62 8.28 0.75 3.32
CA VAL A 62 9.54 0.42 2.65
C VAL A 62 10.06 -0.94 3.10
N GLU A 63 10.06 -1.21 4.41
CA GLU A 63 10.62 -2.46 4.93
C GLU A 63 9.79 -3.68 4.56
N GLU A 64 8.45 -3.60 4.65
CA GLU A 64 7.56 -4.70 4.24
C GLU A 64 7.68 -4.97 2.73
N LEU A 65 7.69 -3.94 1.89
CA LEU A 65 7.87 -4.12 0.45
C LEU A 65 9.25 -4.65 0.09
N ARG A 66 10.32 -4.23 0.79
CA ARG A 66 11.69 -4.72 0.59
C ARG A 66 11.83 -6.21 0.93
N GLY A 67 11.12 -6.67 1.96
CA GLY A 67 11.12 -8.08 2.39
C GLY A 67 10.20 -8.99 1.58
N ALA A 68 9.34 -8.44 0.71
CA ALA A 68 8.31 -9.20 0.03
C ALA A 68 8.84 -9.98 -1.20
N ASP A 69 8.53 -11.28 -1.28
CA ASP A 69 8.75 -12.06 -2.51
C ASP A 69 7.78 -11.67 -3.64
N ALA A 70 6.62 -11.12 -3.29
CA ALA A 70 5.56 -10.72 -4.21
C ALA A 70 4.76 -9.56 -3.64
N ILE A 71 4.43 -8.60 -4.51
CA ILE A 71 3.67 -7.40 -4.16
C ILE A 71 2.36 -7.38 -4.96
N LEU A 72 1.25 -7.12 -4.26
CA LEU A 72 -0.06 -6.91 -4.87
C LEU A 72 -0.51 -5.47 -4.67
N ILE A 73 -0.69 -4.72 -5.76
CA ILE A 73 -1.13 -3.32 -5.72
C ILE A 73 -2.62 -3.25 -6.04
N SER A 74 -3.41 -2.64 -5.17
CA SER A 74 -4.84 -2.38 -5.39
C SER A 74 -5.17 -0.91 -5.27
N THR A 75 -5.54 -0.28 -6.39
CA THR A 75 -5.84 1.14 -6.46
C THR A 75 -7.26 1.39 -6.97
N ALA A 76 -7.88 2.46 -6.48
CA ALA A 76 -9.01 3.05 -7.18
C ALA A 76 -8.52 3.76 -8.46
N ALA A 77 -9.43 3.98 -9.40
CA ALA A 77 -9.20 4.85 -10.54
C ALA A 77 -9.86 6.21 -10.31
N TYR A 78 -9.08 7.29 -10.29
CA TYR A 78 -9.56 8.67 -10.21
C TYR A 78 -9.11 9.41 -11.46
N HIS A 79 -10.06 10.07 -12.13
CA HIS A 79 -9.81 10.82 -13.38
C HIS A 79 -9.03 10.02 -14.45
N GLY A 80 -9.29 8.71 -14.55
CA GLY A 80 -8.68 7.84 -15.57
C GLY A 80 -7.30 7.30 -15.22
N THR A 81 -6.79 7.53 -14.01
CA THR A 81 -5.49 7.01 -13.55
C THR A 81 -5.58 6.44 -12.13
N LEU A 82 -4.47 5.88 -11.63
CA LEU A 82 -4.36 5.41 -10.25
C LEU A 82 -4.60 6.55 -9.23
N ALA A 83 -5.15 6.21 -8.08
CA ALA A 83 -5.42 7.17 -7.02
C ALA A 83 -4.12 7.85 -6.57
N GLY A 84 -4.18 9.15 -6.27
CA GLY A 84 -2.99 9.93 -5.88
C GLY A 84 -2.26 9.34 -4.66
N VAL A 85 -2.99 8.78 -3.69
CA VAL A 85 -2.37 8.11 -2.53
C VAL A 85 -1.57 6.86 -2.92
N THR A 86 -2.04 6.10 -3.91
CA THR A 86 -1.29 4.97 -4.46
C THR A 86 -0.03 5.47 -5.16
N LYS A 87 -0.13 6.55 -5.95
CA LYS A 87 1.02 7.13 -6.64
C LYS A 87 2.07 7.59 -5.64
N ASN A 88 1.63 8.28 -4.59
CA ASN A 88 2.50 8.77 -3.52
C ASN A 88 3.21 7.61 -2.81
N ALA A 89 2.51 6.51 -2.52
CA ALA A 89 3.13 5.32 -1.94
C ALA A 89 4.20 4.70 -2.86
N LEU A 90 4.03 4.77 -4.17
CA LEU A 90 5.01 4.28 -5.16
C LEU A 90 6.18 5.23 -5.40
N ASP A 91 6.10 6.47 -4.89
CA ASP A 91 7.19 7.44 -5.00
C ASP A 91 8.25 7.30 -3.90
N PHE A 92 7.89 6.66 -2.78
CA PHE A 92 8.80 6.26 -1.70
C PHE A 92 9.60 5.01 -2.07
#